data_AF-A0A958I8Z7-F1
#
_entry.id   AF-A0A958I8Z7-F1
#
_cell.length_a   1.000
_cell.length_b   1.000
_cell.length_c   1.000
_cell.angle_alpha   90.00
_cell.angle_beta   90.00
_cell.angle_gamma   90.00
#
_symmetry.space_group_name_H-M   'P 1'
#
loop_
_entity.id
_entity.type
_entity.pdbx_description
1 polymer ?
#
loop_
_entity_poly.entity_id
_entity_poly.type
_entity_poly.pdbx_seq_one_letter_code
_entity_poly.pdbx_strand_id
1 'polypeptide(L)'
;MAKQEITVTLEKSKIATTPKQKETLLGLGLTRRGRQRVFEDNSSIRGMIKKVIHLVDVQKGNQIPKKEKKSFFTVQEAKVKTTKKKG
;
A
#
# COMPACT_ATOMS: atom_id res chain seq x y z
N MET A 1 6.30 13.66 -20.67
CA MET A 1 7.01 12.38 -20.37
C MET A 1 6.08 11.52 -19.53
N ALA A 2 5.89 10.25 -19.89
CA ALA A 2 5.01 9.36 -19.15
C ALA A 2 5.56 9.14 -17.73
N LYS A 3 4.78 9.54 -16.73
CA LYS A 3 5.14 9.40 -15.32
C LYS A 3 5.05 7.92 -14.96
N GLN A 4 6.20 7.26 -14.81
CA GLN A 4 6.24 5.89 -14.31
C GLN A 4 6.15 5.94 -12.78
N GLU A 5 5.29 5.09 -12.23
CA GLU A 5 5.02 5.02 -10.80
C GLU A 5 5.30 3.61 -10.28
N ILE A 6 5.87 3.57 -9.09
CA ILE A 6 6.29 2.35 -8.40
C ILE A 6 5.50 2.26 -7.11
N THR A 7 4.76 1.17 -6.95
CA THR A 7 4.08 0.85 -5.70
C THR A 7 4.98 -0.05 -4.88
N VAL A 8 5.26 0.35 -3.64
CA VAL A 8 6.11 -0.40 -2.71
C VAL A 8 5.30 -0.81 -1.49
N THR A 9 5.33 -2.09 -1.16
CA THR A 9 4.65 -2.70 -0.01
C THR A 9 5.67 -3.24 0.97
N LEU A 10 5.53 -2.94 2.27
CA LEU A 10 6.34 -3.61 3.29
C LEU A 10 5.75 -4.97 3.65
N GLU A 11 6.35 -6.06 3.17
CA GLU A 11 5.88 -7.42 3.43
C GLU A 11 6.49 -8.00 4.72
N LYS A 12 7.81 -7.82 4.89
CA LYS A 12 8.54 -8.36 6.04
C LYS A 12 8.70 -7.34 7.16
N SER A 13 8.91 -7.84 8.38
CA SER A 13 9.04 -7.00 9.57
C SER A 13 10.44 -6.35 9.62
N LYS A 14 10.49 -5.09 10.09
CA LYS A 14 11.74 -4.34 10.29
C LYS A 14 12.45 -4.61 11.63
N ILE A 15 12.02 -5.60 12.41
CA ILE A 15 12.53 -5.83 13.77
C ILE A 15 14.01 -6.27 13.72
N ALA A 16 14.31 -7.27 12.90
CA ALA A 16 15.63 -7.89 12.77
C ALA A 16 16.51 -7.25 11.67
N THR A 17 16.23 -6.00 11.29
CA THR A 17 16.99 -5.31 10.24
C THR A 17 18.00 -4.33 10.83
N THR A 18 19.03 -4.04 10.03
CA THR A 18 20.08 -3.08 10.41
C THR A 18 19.51 -1.68 10.64
N PRO A 19 20.13 -0.85 11.49
CA PRO A 19 19.64 0.51 11.76
C PRO A 19 19.51 1.36 10.49
N LYS A 20 20.46 1.25 9.54
CA LYS A 20 20.41 1.95 8.24
C LYS A 20 19.21 1.56 7.39
N GLN A 21 18.81 0.28 7.41
CA GLN A 21 17.61 -0.19 6.72
C GLN A 21 16.34 0.33 7.40
N LYS A 22 16.31 0.40 8.74
CA LYS A 22 15.20 0.99 9.49
C LYS A 22 14.99 2.47 9.11
N GLU A 23 16.06 3.25 9.02
CA GLU A 23 16.01 4.64 8.57
C GLU A 23 15.51 4.76 7.13
N THR A 24 16.00 3.89 6.24
CA THR A 24 15.55 3.86 4.83
C THR A 24 14.04 3.58 4.74
N LEU A 25 13.53 2.61 5.51
CA LEU A 25 12.10 2.31 5.58
C LEU A 25 11.28 3.47 6.17
N LEU A 26 11.82 4.18 7.16
CA LEU A 26 11.19 5.37 7.73
C LEU A 26 11.14 6.52 6.72
N GLY A 27 12.22 6.75 5.97
CA GLY A 27 12.27 7.74 4.89
C GLY A 27 11.27 7.44 3.75
N LEU A 28 11.06 6.16 3.45
CA LEU A 28 9.99 5.71 2.54
C LEU A 28 8.59 5.71 3.21
N GLY A 29 8.49 6.01 4.51
CA GLY A 29 7.22 6.01 5.25
C GLY A 29 6.56 4.64 5.38
N LEU A 30 7.35 3.57 5.31
CA LEU A 30 6.94 2.19 5.50
C LEU A 30 7.08 1.80 6.98
N THR A 31 6.17 2.30 7.82
CA THR A 31 6.28 2.16 9.29
C THR A 31 5.77 0.83 9.83
N ARG A 32 4.76 0.22 9.17
CA ARG A 32 4.07 -1.01 9.59
C ARG A 32 4.03 -2.03 8.43
N ARG A 33 4.01 -3.32 8.76
CA ARG A 33 3.79 -4.39 7.77
C ARG A 33 2.46 -4.21 7.05
N GLY A 34 2.45 -4.52 5.75
CA GLY A 34 1.32 -4.32 4.84
C GLY A 34 1.06 -2.85 4.46
N ARG A 35 1.91 -1.91 4.86
CA ARG A 35 1.80 -0.51 4.43
C ARG A 35 2.32 -0.39 3.00
N GLN A 36 1.58 0.34 2.18
CA GLN A 36 1.88 0.58 0.78
C GLN A 36 2.00 2.08 0.51
N ARG A 37 2.93 2.44 -0.36
CA ARG A 37 3.17 3.82 -0.82
C ARG A 37 3.48 3.79 -2.32
N VAL A 38 2.98 4.78 -3.04
CA VAL A 38 3.32 5.00 -4.45
C VAL A 38 4.40 6.07 -4.50
N PHE A 39 5.39 5.83 -5.34
CA PHE A 39 6.47 6.75 -5.59
C PHE A 39 6.62 6.98 -7.08
N GLU A 40 7.09 8.18 -7.42
CA GLU A 40 7.56 8.45 -8.76
C GLU A 40 8.84 7.67 -9.03
N ASP A 41 9.00 7.24 -10.27
CA ASP A 41 10.15 6.48 -10.69
C ASP A 41 11.40 7.38 -10.83
N ASN A 42 12.10 7.56 -9.71
CA ASN A 42 13.34 8.31 -9.62
C ASN A 42 14.52 7.38 -9.28
N SER A 43 15.70 7.67 -9.82
CA SER A 43 16.95 6.93 -9.55
C SER A 43 17.27 6.90 -8.05
N SER A 44 17.02 7.99 -7.32
CA SER A 44 17.18 8.06 -5.86
C SER A 44 16.27 7.07 -5.12
N ILE A 45 14.99 7.01 -5.50
CA ILE A 45 14.01 6.10 -4.89
C ILE A 45 14.34 4.65 -5.23
N ARG A 46 14.71 4.36 -6.49
CA ARG A 46 15.23 3.04 -6.89
C ARG A 46 16.43 2.62 -6.05
N GLY A 47 17.36 3.55 -5.77
CA GLY A 47 18.53 3.30 -4.92
C GLY A 47 18.14 2.95 -3.48
N MET A 48 17.16 3.66 -2.90
CA MET A 48 16.63 3.36 -1.57
C MET A 48 15.95 1.98 -1.54
N ILE A 49 15.11 1.68 -2.53
CA ILE A 49 14.40 0.39 -2.65
C ILE A 49 15.41 -0.78 -2.75
N LYS A 50 16.48 -0.64 -3.54
CA LYS A 50 17.52 -1.67 -3.67
C LYS A 50 18.14 -2.06 -2.32
N LYS A 51 18.32 -1.11 -1.39
CA LYS A 51 18.88 -1.38 -0.04
C LYS A 51 17.95 -2.24 0.83
N VAL A 52 16.65 -2.24 0.55
CA VAL A 52 15.61 -2.94 1.34
C VAL A 52 14.82 -3.96 0.52
N ILE A 53 15.34 -4.38 -0.64
CA ILE A 53 14.64 -5.21 -1.65
C ILE A 53 14.06 -6.52 -1.10
N HIS A 54 14.67 -7.11 -0.08
CA HIS A 54 14.21 -8.36 0.51
C HIS A 54 13.08 -8.18 1.54
N LEU A 55 12.79 -6.94 1.95
CA LEU A 55 11.75 -6.58 2.92
C LEU A 55 10.47 -6.10 2.25
N VAL A 56 10.59 -5.59 1.03
CA VAL A 56 9.52 -4.91 0.31
C VAL A 56 9.16 -5.67 -0.96
N ASP A 57 7.87 -5.66 -1.29
CA ASP A 57 7.37 -6.06 -2.59
C ASP A 57 7.20 -4.82 -3.47
N VAL A 58 7.64 -4.91 -4.72
CA VAL A 58 7.71 -3.79 -5.66
C VAL A 58 6.88 -4.12 -6.89
N GLN A 59 5.80 -3.37 -7.07
CA GLN A 59 4.91 -3.51 -8.22
C GLN A 59 5.07 -2.31 -9.15
N LYS A 60 5.32 -2.58 -10.43
CA LYS A 60 5.32 -1.55 -11.48
C LYS A 60 3.87 -1.29 -11.89
N GLY A 61 3.38 -0.09 -11.61
CA GLY A 61 2.00 0.28 -11.92
C GLY A 61 1.48 1.37 -11.00
N ASN A 62 0.68 2.26 -11.58
CA ASN A 62 0.02 3.38 -10.89
C ASN A 62 -1.22 2.93 -10.09
N GLN A 63 -1.10 1.84 -9.33
CA GLN A 63 -2.22 1.32 -8.56
C GLN A 63 -1.76 0.96 -7.16
N ILE A 64 -2.13 1.79 -6.18
CA ILE A 64 -2.38 1.28 -4.83
C ILE A 64 -3.50 0.26 -5.03
N PRO A 65 -3.30 -1.04 -4.75
CA PRO A 65 -4.42 -1.95 -4.75
C PRO A 65 -5.42 -1.37 -3.76
N LYS A 66 -6.56 -0.91 -4.28
CA LYS A 66 -7.64 -0.35 -3.49
C LYS A 66 -7.90 -1.40 -2.42
N LYS A 67 -7.52 -1.15 -1.16
CA LYS A 67 -8.11 -1.86 -0.04
C LYS A 67 -9.59 -1.70 -0.27
N GLU A 68 -10.25 -2.75 -0.73
CA GLU A 68 -11.71 -2.79 -0.75
C GLU A 68 -12.17 -2.25 0.59
N LYS A 69 -13.09 -1.30 0.55
CA LYS A 69 -13.70 -0.64 1.69
C LYS A 69 -14.45 -1.68 2.56
N LYS A 70 -13.76 -2.59 3.23
CA LYS A 70 -14.33 -3.50 4.22
C LYS A 70 -13.91 -3.00 5.60
N SER A 71 -14.92 -2.65 6.41
CA SER A 71 -14.87 -1.89 7.66
C SER A 71 -14.56 -0.40 7.42
N PHE A 72 -15.54 0.49 7.33
CA PHE A 72 -16.22 1.01 8.52
C PHE A 72 -17.58 1.70 8.23
N PHE A 73 -18.11 1.65 7.01
CA PHE A 73 -19.28 2.45 6.65
C PHE A 73 -20.25 1.73 5.70
N THR A 74 -20.97 0.71 6.18
CA THR A 74 -22.32 0.36 5.68
C THR A 74 -23.09 -0.45 6.74
N VAL A 75 -23.48 0.20 7.83
CA VAL A 75 -24.57 -0.29 8.70
C VAL A 75 -25.93 0.31 8.27
N GLN A 76 -26.03 0.99 7.12
CA GLN A 76 -27.23 1.80 6.79
C GLN A 76 -28.05 1.44 5.55
N GLU A 77 -27.81 0.35 4.82
CA GLU A 77 -28.71 0.00 3.68
C GLU A 77 -29.35 -1.39 3.79
N ALA A 78 -29.51 -1.90 5.00
CA ALA A 78 -30.29 -3.10 5.27
C ALA A 78 -31.72 -2.76 5.73
N LYS A 79 -32.46 -1.86 5.03
CA LYS A 79 -33.92 -1.71 5.25
C LYS A 79 -34.74 -0.96 4.18
N VAL A 80 -34.55 -1.18 2.87
CA VAL A 80 -35.58 -0.79 1.88
C VAL A 80 -35.67 -1.80 0.73
N LYS A 81 -35.94 -3.08 1.02
CA LYS A 81 -36.34 -4.07 -0.01
C LYS A 81 -37.34 -5.09 0.53
N THR A 82 -38.46 -4.63 1.09
CA THR A 82 -39.67 -5.45 1.28
C THR A 82 -40.90 -4.55 1.41
N THR A 83 -41.47 -4.10 0.29
CA THR A 83 -42.92 -3.83 0.09
C THR A 83 -43.17 -3.32 -1.34
N LYS A 84 -42.95 -4.19 -2.33
CA LYS A 84 -43.62 -4.06 -3.65
C LYS A 84 -43.75 -5.46 -4.26
N LYS A 85 -44.69 -6.24 -3.71
CA LYS A 85 -45.22 -7.42 -4.39
C LYS A 85 -46.60 -7.75 -3.82
N LYS A 86 -47.56 -7.91 -4.73
CA LYS A 86 -49.02 -8.08 -4.56
C LYS A 86 -49.71 -6.73 -4.28
N GLY A 87 -50.67 -6.30 -5.07
CA GLY A 87 -51.66 -7.03 -5.86
C GLY A 87 -52.98 -6.35 -5.57
#